data_AF-A0A8T4DAC5-F1
#
_entry.id   AF-A0A8T4DAC5-F1
#
_cell.length_a   1.000
_cell.length_b   1.000
_cell.length_c   1.000
_cell.angle_alpha   90.00
_cell.angle_beta   90.00
_cell.angle_gamma   90.00
#
_symmetry.space_group_name_H-M   'P 1'
#
loop_
_entity.id
_entity.type
_entity.pdbx_description
1 polymer ?
#
loop_
_entity_poly.entity_id
_entity_poly.type
_entity_poly.pdbx_seq_one_letter_code
_entity_poly.pdbx_strand_id
1 'polypeptide(L)'
;SSSNIGLSIGTGATSRRIAYAAGGILIMLAFFPKLAAIFVIMPKPVMGAALVYAVSFMIVTGFRIIMSRMLDVRKTFVVGIPLIFGLSVDALPGLYENLHPWIYPIFSSSLSLATILAITLNVILRIGIAQRQRLVLRPGVDTSDTIFAFMEKQGAAWGARREVIYHAIAALTEFYESVSFLNLARGDITVDASFDEFNLDMDIQYAGSPMEFPAERPSEGELISDTTTTVKLSGFMIMRYVDRLRTELKGERCRVKFHFDH
;
A
#
# COMPACT_ATOMS: atom_id res chain seq x y z
N SER A 1 -21.73 -9.71 9.40
CA SER A 1 -21.44 -10.52 8.19
C SER A 1 -21.12 -9.59 7.03
N SER A 2 -20.22 -10.00 6.13
CA SER A 2 -19.83 -9.25 4.93
C SER A 2 -21.04 -8.86 4.06
N SER A 3 -22.09 -9.68 4.02
CA SER A 3 -23.36 -9.38 3.35
C SER A 3 -24.11 -8.18 3.93
N ASN A 4 -24.07 -7.98 5.25
CA ASN A 4 -24.75 -6.85 5.91
C ASN A 4 -24.04 -5.52 5.63
N ILE A 5 -22.73 -5.55 5.38
CA ILE A 5 -21.95 -4.37 4.99
C ILE A 5 -22.40 -3.90 3.60
N GLY A 6 -22.54 -4.82 2.64
CA GLY A 6 -23.04 -4.48 1.29
C GLY A 6 -24.45 -3.89 1.31
N LEU A 7 -25.34 -4.44 2.13
CA LEU A 7 -26.71 -3.93 2.32
C LEU A 7 -26.71 -2.53 2.96
N SER A 8 -25.81 -2.24 3.89
CA SER A 8 -25.68 -0.93 4.53
C SER A 8 -25.20 0.15 3.55
N ILE A 9 -24.33 -0.20 2.61
CA ILE A 9 -23.85 0.70 1.55
C ILE A 9 -24.97 1.04 0.58
N GLY A 10 -25.80 0.07 0.20
CA GLY A 10 -26.92 0.28 -0.73
C GLY A 10 -28.12 1.02 -0.13
N THR A 11 -28.35 0.90 1.18
CA THR A 11 -29.49 1.52 1.87
C THR A 11 -29.13 2.81 2.61
N GLY A 12 -27.84 3.11 2.78
CA GLY A 12 -27.34 4.20 3.63
C GLY A 12 -27.60 4.00 5.13
N ALA A 13 -28.18 2.86 5.52
CA ALA A 13 -28.62 2.59 6.89
C ALA A 13 -27.49 2.00 7.74
N THR A 14 -26.61 2.85 8.27
CA THR A 14 -25.43 2.46 9.08
C THR A 14 -25.63 2.60 10.60
N SER A 15 -26.84 2.96 11.05
CA SER A 15 -27.13 3.24 12.47
C SER A 15 -27.08 1.99 13.36
N ARG A 16 -26.37 2.09 14.49
CA ARG A 16 -26.29 1.03 15.53
C ARG A 16 -27.66 0.67 16.11
N ARG A 17 -28.62 1.61 16.13
CA ARG A 17 -29.99 1.36 16.62
C ARG A 17 -30.72 0.32 15.76
N ILE A 18 -30.47 0.32 14.45
CA ILE A 18 -31.04 -0.65 13.51
C ILE A 18 -30.47 -2.05 13.79
N ALA A 19 -29.16 -2.14 14.06
CA ALA A 19 -28.52 -3.39 14.42
C ALA A 19 -29.06 -3.98 15.74
N TYR A 20 -29.25 -3.14 16.77
CA TYR A 20 -29.85 -3.60 18.04
C TYR A 20 -31.30 -4.05 17.87
N ALA A 21 -32.10 -3.31 17.12
CA ALA A 21 -33.49 -3.69 16.83
C ALA A 21 -33.57 -5.01 16.05
N ALA A 22 -32.75 -5.16 14.99
CA ALA A 22 -32.69 -6.39 14.20
C ALA A 22 -32.19 -7.59 15.03
N GLY A 23 -31.17 -7.40 15.86
CA GLY A 23 -30.68 -8.42 16.79
C GLY A 23 -31.73 -8.85 17.80
N GLY A 24 -32.47 -7.89 18.37
CA GLY A 24 -33.59 -8.17 19.27
C GLY A 24 -34.71 -8.96 18.59
N ILE A 25 -35.06 -8.62 17.35
CA ILE A 25 -36.02 -9.38 16.53
C ILE A 25 -35.53 -10.81 16.32
N LEU A 26 -34.26 -11.01 15.93
CA LEU A 26 -33.70 -12.35 15.70
C LEU A 26 -33.68 -13.20 16.98
N ILE A 27 -33.32 -12.61 18.12
CA ILE A 27 -33.36 -13.28 19.43
C ILE A 27 -34.80 -13.69 19.73
N MET A 28 -35.76 -12.78 19.61
CA MET A 28 -37.16 -13.09 19.84
C MET A 28 -37.65 -14.21 18.91
N LEU A 29 -37.28 -14.16 17.63
CA LEU A 29 -37.61 -15.16 16.61
C LEU A 29 -37.09 -16.56 16.95
N ALA A 30 -35.91 -16.65 17.58
CA ALA A 30 -35.31 -17.93 17.99
C ALA A 30 -36.15 -18.67 19.04
N PHE A 31 -36.98 -17.97 19.81
CA PHE A 31 -37.90 -18.57 20.79
C PHE A 31 -39.25 -19.01 20.18
N PHE A 32 -39.49 -18.78 18.88
CA PHE A 32 -40.72 -19.19 18.19
C PHE A 32 -40.51 -20.48 17.36
N PRO A 33 -40.79 -21.68 17.90
CA PRO A 33 -40.54 -22.95 17.22
C PRO A 33 -41.37 -23.13 15.94
N LYS A 34 -42.51 -22.44 15.81
CA LYS A 34 -43.32 -22.44 14.58
C LYS A 34 -42.56 -21.90 13.37
N LEU A 35 -41.67 -20.93 13.56
CA LEU A 35 -40.86 -20.37 12.47
C LEU A 35 -39.76 -21.33 12.06
N ALA A 36 -39.12 -22.01 13.02
CA ALA A 36 -38.17 -23.08 12.73
C ALA A 36 -38.83 -24.21 11.90
N ALA A 37 -40.08 -24.57 12.20
CA ALA A 37 -40.83 -25.57 11.44
C ALA A 37 -41.04 -25.17 9.96
N ILE A 38 -41.24 -23.88 9.67
CA ILE A 38 -41.36 -23.38 8.29
C ILE A 38 -40.05 -23.60 7.51
N PHE A 39 -38.90 -23.35 8.14
CA PHE A 39 -37.60 -23.61 7.50
C PHE A 39 -37.34 -25.10 7.26
N VAL A 40 -37.80 -25.98 8.17
CA VAL A 40 -37.66 -27.44 8.01
C VAL A 40 -38.55 -28.00 6.89
N ILE A 41 -39.73 -27.41 6.66
CA ILE A 41 -40.67 -27.81 5.60
C ILE A 41 -40.25 -27.24 4.22
N MET A 42 -39.26 -26.34 4.18
CA MET A 42 -38.81 -25.72 2.94
C MET A 42 -38.35 -26.77 1.91
N PRO A 43 -38.83 -26.70 0.65
CA PRO A 43 -38.41 -27.66 -0.37
C PRO A 43 -36.89 -27.60 -0.58
N LYS A 44 -36.24 -28.77 -0.69
CA LYS A 44 -34.82 -28.90 -0.98
C LYS A 44 -34.35 -28.05 -2.18
N PRO A 45 -35.11 -27.92 -3.30
CA PRO A 45 -34.71 -27.06 -4.42
C PRO A 45 -34.54 -25.59 -4.03
N VAL A 46 -35.36 -25.07 -3.11
CA VAL A 46 -35.29 -23.67 -2.65
C VAL A 46 -34.05 -23.46 -1.78
N MET A 47 -33.80 -24.39 -0.85
CA MET A 47 -32.59 -24.35 -0.01
C MET A 47 -31.32 -24.46 -0.86
N GLY A 48 -31.32 -25.34 -1.88
CA GLY A 48 -30.23 -25.49 -2.82
C GLY A 48 -29.95 -24.20 -3.59
N ALA A 49 -30.98 -23.56 -4.13
CA ALA A 49 -30.85 -22.27 -4.83
C ALA A 49 -30.27 -21.17 -3.91
N ALA A 50 -30.74 -21.09 -2.66
CA ALA A 50 -30.22 -20.15 -1.68
C ALA A 50 -28.73 -20.40 -1.36
N LEU A 51 -28.33 -21.67 -1.23
CA LEU A 51 -26.94 -22.06 -0.98
C LEU A 51 -26.04 -21.74 -2.18
N VAL A 52 -26.47 -22.06 -3.40
CA VAL A 52 -25.74 -21.73 -4.63
C VAL A 52 -25.55 -20.22 -4.76
N TYR A 53 -26.59 -19.43 -4.48
CA TYR A 53 -26.50 -17.98 -4.47
C TYR A 53 -25.48 -17.47 -3.44
N ALA A 54 -25.54 -17.95 -2.20
CA ALA A 54 -24.63 -17.54 -1.13
C ALA A 54 -23.16 -17.88 -1.46
N VAL A 55 -22.90 -19.09 -1.95
CA VAL A 55 -21.55 -19.53 -2.33
C VAL A 55 -21.04 -18.73 -3.54
N SER A 56 -21.86 -18.53 -4.56
CA SER A 56 -21.48 -17.73 -5.74
C SER A 56 -21.14 -16.29 -5.36
N PHE A 57 -21.98 -15.66 -4.51
CA PHE A 57 -21.75 -14.31 -4.02
C PHE A 57 -20.44 -14.21 -3.20
N MET A 58 -20.17 -15.22 -2.37
CA MET A 58 -18.93 -15.30 -1.59
C MET A 58 -17.70 -15.39 -2.49
N ILE A 59 -17.73 -16.23 -3.53
CA ILE A 59 -16.63 -16.37 -4.51
C ILE A 59 -16.39 -15.04 -5.23
N VAL A 60 -17.45 -14.41 -5.76
CA VAL A 60 -17.33 -13.12 -6.46
C VAL A 60 -16.78 -12.02 -5.54
N THR A 61 -17.22 -11.99 -4.29
CA THR A 61 -16.71 -11.04 -3.29
C THR A 61 -15.23 -11.27 -2.99
N GLY A 62 -14.81 -12.53 -2.88
CA GLY A 62 -13.40 -12.90 -2.74
C GLY A 62 -12.55 -12.39 -3.91
N PHE A 63 -12.99 -12.63 -5.14
CA PHE A 63 -12.29 -12.11 -6.33
C PHE A 63 -12.27 -10.57 -6.38
N ARG A 64 -13.35 -9.89 -6.00
CA ARG A 64 -13.36 -8.42 -5.90
C ARG A 64 -12.31 -7.90 -4.91
N ILE A 65 -12.13 -8.57 -3.77
CA ILE A 65 -11.10 -8.20 -2.80
C ILE A 65 -9.71 -8.40 -3.39
N ILE A 66 -9.47 -9.56 -4.03
CA ILE A 66 -8.19 -9.86 -4.70
C ILE A 66 -7.87 -8.83 -5.79
N MET A 67 -8.86 -8.48 -6.62
CA MET A 67 -8.72 -7.56 -7.75
C MET A 67 -8.88 -6.09 -7.37
N SER A 68 -9.06 -5.78 -6.08
CA SER A 68 -9.15 -4.39 -5.60
C SER A 68 -7.86 -3.60 -5.86
N ARG A 69 -6.75 -4.30 -6.07
CA ARG A 69 -5.46 -3.75 -6.51
C ARG A 69 -5.03 -4.42 -7.81
N MET A 70 -4.23 -3.70 -8.61
CA MET A 70 -3.70 -4.24 -9.86
C MET A 70 -2.81 -5.46 -9.57
N LEU A 71 -3.14 -6.59 -10.22
CA LEU A 71 -2.38 -7.84 -10.13
C LEU A 71 -1.09 -7.69 -10.94
N ASP A 72 0.04 -7.71 -10.24
CA ASP A 72 1.35 -7.85 -10.86
C ASP A 72 1.76 -9.34 -10.89
N VAL A 73 2.93 -9.62 -11.49
CA VAL A 73 3.47 -10.98 -11.58
C VAL A 73 3.56 -11.64 -10.19
N ARG A 74 3.98 -10.89 -9.16
CA ARG A 74 4.13 -11.40 -7.79
C ARG A 74 2.78 -11.76 -7.18
N LYS A 75 1.82 -10.83 -7.18
CA LYS A 75 0.46 -11.02 -6.65
C LYS A 75 -0.25 -12.16 -7.37
N THR A 76 0.03 -12.33 -8.67
CA THR A 76 -0.50 -13.47 -9.45
C THR A 76 -0.03 -14.81 -8.88
N PHE A 77 1.25 -14.95 -8.51
CA PHE A 77 1.74 -16.17 -7.86
C PHE A 77 1.18 -16.35 -6.45
N VAL A 78 1.14 -15.28 -5.65
CA VAL A 78 0.61 -15.30 -4.26
C VAL A 78 -0.87 -15.70 -4.24
N VAL A 79 -1.65 -15.39 -5.27
CA VAL A 79 -3.06 -15.77 -5.35
C VAL A 79 -3.24 -17.11 -6.07
N GLY A 80 -2.60 -17.30 -7.21
CA GLY A 80 -2.83 -18.43 -8.10
C GLY A 80 -2.36 -19.75 -7.52
N ILE A 81 -1.13 -19.81 -6.98
CA ILE A 81 -0.58 -21.05 -6.42
C ILE A 81 -1.44 -21.56 -5.26
N PRO A 82 -1.77 -20.76 -4.23
CA PRO A 82 -2.61 -21.24 -3.14
C PRO A 82 -4.03 -21.59 -3.54
N LEU A 83 -4.60 -20.91 -4.53
CA LEU A 83 -5.92 -21.26 -5.06
C LEU A 83 -5.91 -22.66 -5.68
N ILE A 84 -4.92 -22.97 -6.52
CA ILE A 84 -4.81 -24.30 -7.16
C ILE A 84 -4.52 -25.40 -6.13
N PHE A 85 -3.61 -25.16 -5.19
CA PHE A 85 -3.29 -26.13 -4.13
C PHE A 85 -4.47 -26.35 -3.16
N GLY A 86 -5.22 -25.30 -2.84
CA GLY A 86 -6.46 -25.46 -2.06
C GLY A 86 -7.46 -26.35 -2.78
N LEU A 87 -7.70 -26.10 -4.06
CA LEU A 87 -8.61 -26.91 -4.88
C LEU A 87 -8.15 -28.35 -5.06
N SER A 88 -6.84 -28.63 -5.09
CA SER A 88 -6.35 -30.00 -5.25
C SER A 88 -6.65 -30.90 -4.05
N VAL A 89 -6.83 -30.36 -2.84
CA VAL A 89 -7.25 -31.14 -1.65
C VAL A 89 -8.63 -31.77 -1.88
N ASP A 90 -9.56 -30.99 -2.44
CA ASP A 90 -10.95 -31.44 -2.65
C ASP A 90 -11.09 -32.20 -3.98
N ALA A 91 -10.31 -31.84 -5.01
CA ALA A 91 -10.38 -32.45 -6.34
C ALA A 91 -9.66 -33.80 -6.46
N LEU A 92 -8.61 -34.03 -5.66
CA LEU A 92 -7.80 -35.27 -5.69
C LEU A 92 -7.68 -35.86 -4.27
N PRO A 93 -8.75 -36.52 -3.76
CA PRO A 93 -8.69 -37.23 -2.49
C PRO A 93 -7.57 -38.29 -2.54
N GLY A 94 -6.64 -38.24 -1.58
CA GLY A 94 -5.52 -39.17 -1.49
C GLY A 94 -4.16 -38.61 -1.91
N LEU A 95 -4.11 -37.44 -2.56
CA LEU A 95 -2.86 -36.81 -3.00
C LEU A 95 -1.86 -36.57 -1.84
N TYR A 96 -2.37 -36.37 -0.63
CA TYR A 96 -1.60 -36.00 0.55
C TYR A 96 -1.56 -37.08 1.66
N GLU A 97 -1.98 -38.31 1.35
CA GLU A 97 -2.06 -39.42 2.34
C GLU A 97 -0.70 -39.85 2.89
N ASN A 98 0.37 -39.71 2.11
CA ASN A 98 1.72 -40.13 2.50
C ASN A 98 2.51 -39.03 3.24
N LEU A 99 1.86 -37.96 3.67
CA LEU A 99 2.52 -36.88 4.40
C LEU A 99 2.78 -37.26 5.86
N HIS A 100 3.83 -36.69 6.43
CA HIS A 100 4.18 -36.92 7.83
C HIS A 100 3.04 -36.44 8.76
N PRO A 101 2.73 -37.15 9.86
CA PRO A 101 1.58 -36.82 10.73
C PRO A 101 1.57 -35.39 11.27
N TRP A 102 2.74 -34.77 11.40
CA TRP A 102 2.89 -33.39 11.87
C TRP A 102 2.40 -32.33 10.89
N ILE A 103 2.48 -32.60 9.58
CA ILE A 103 2.09 -31.63 8.54
C ILE A 103 0.72 -31.96 7.96
N TYR A 104 0.25 -33.20 8.09
CA TYR A 104 -1.04 -33.67 7.58
C TYR A 104 -2.24 -32.75 7.93
N PRO A 105 -2.36 -32.18 9.14
CA PRO A 105 -3.49 -31.28 9.47
C PRO A 105 -3.59 -30.02 8.60
N ILE A 106 -2.49 -29.58 7.98
CA ILE A 106 -2.49 -28.44 7.06
C ILE A 106 -3.15 -28.84 5.73
N PHE A 107 -2.96 -30.09 5.31
CA PHE A 107 -3.44 -30.64 4.03
C PHE A 107 -4.82 -31.30 4.15
N SER A 108 -5.41 -31.35 5.33
CA SER A 108 -6.75 -31.93 5.56
C SER A 108 -7.90 -30.97 5.22
N SER A 109 -7.61 -29.71 4.91
CA SER A 109 -8.60 -28.70 4.53
C SER A 109 -8.06 -27.81 3.42
N SER A 110 -8.83 -27.67 2.35
CA SER A 110 -8.53 -26.77 1.22
C SER A 110 -8.31 -25.32 1.68
N LEU A 111 -9.11 -24.84 2.62
CA LEU A 111 -8.97 -23.50 3.19
C LEU A 111 -7.68 -23.33 3.98
N SER A 112 -7.32 -24.32 4.81
CA SER A 112 -6.10 -24.29 5.63
C SER A 112 -4.85 -24.23 4.75
N LEU A 113 -4.74 -25.15 3.78
CA LEU A 113 -3.62 -25.23 2.86
C LEU A 113 -3.48 -23.95 2.03
N ALA A 114 -4.57 -23.45 1.44
CA ALA A 114 -4.56 -22.22 0.66
C ALA A 114 -4.15 -21.01 1.51
N THR A 115 -4.63 -20.90 2.76
CA THR A 115 -4.32 -19.76 3.62
C THR A 115 -2.84 -19.77 4.03
N ILE A 116 -2.34 -20.91 4.49
CA ILE A 116 -0.94 -21.04 4.92
C ILE A 116 -0.02 -20.79 3.73
N LEU A 117 -0.30 -21.39 2.58
CA LEU A 117 0.53 -21.22 1.39
C LEU A 117 0.52 -19.77 0.89
N ALA A 118 -0.62 -19.08 0.91
CA ALA A 118 -0.73 -17.66 0.54
C ALA A 118 0.12 -16.77 1.46
N ILE A 119 0.06 -17.00 2.77
CA ILE A 119 0.86 -16.25 3.74
C ILE A 119 2.35 -16.52 3.52
N THR A 120 2.74 -17.79 3.38
CA THR A 120 4.13 -18.18 3.16
C THR A 120 4.70 -17.57 1.87
N LEU A 121 3.97 -17.67 0.75
CA LEU A 121 4.39 -17.06 -0.51
C LEU A 121 4.45 -15.53 -0.41
N ASN A 122 3.49 -14.90 0.25
CA ASN A 122 3.50 -13.46 0.43
C ASN A 122 4.75 -13.01 1.20
N VAL A 123 5.11 -13.69 2.29
CA VAL A 123 6.32 -13.39 3.07
C VAL A 123 7.58 -13.60 2.21
N ILE A 124 7.72 -14.77 1.58
CA ILE A 124 8.90 -15.10 0.77
C ILE A 124 9.10 -14.11 -0.38
N LEU A 125 8.02 -13.77 -1.09
CA LEU A 125 8.11 -12.90 -2.26
C LEU A 125 8.18 -11.41 -1.93
N ARG A 126 7.81 -11.02 -0.70
CA ARG A 126 7.91 -9.64 -0.23
C ARG A 126 9.27 -9.32 0.39
N ILE A 127 10.03 -10.32 0.80
CA ILE A 127 11.41 -10.16 1.27
C ILE A 127 12.31 -9.64 0.13
N GLY A 128 12.90 -8.46 0.32
CA GLY A 128 14.19 -8.12 -0.28
C GLY A 128 14.21 -7.46 -1.66
N ILE A 129 13.13 -6.81 -2.13
CA ILE A 129 13.19 -6.04 -3.40
C ILE A 129 12.64 -4.64 -3.20
N ALA A 130 13.54 -3.68 -2.94
CA ALA A 130 13.20 -2.26 -2.99
C ALA A 130 12.66 -1.93 -4.40
N GLN A 131 11.45 -1.40 -4.47
CA GLN A 131 10.86 -0.95 -5.73
C GLN A 131 11.52 0.37 -6.12
N ARG A 132 12.33 0.38 -7.17
CA ARG A 132 13.04 1.57 -7.67
C ARG A 132 12.30 2.19 -8.84
N GLN A 133 12.15 3.51 -8.83
CA GLN A 133 11.66 4.29 -9.96
C GLN A 133 12.48 5.57 -10.12
N ARG A 134 12.75 5.92 -11.37
CA ARG A 134 13.53 7.10 -11.73
C ARG A 134 12.61 8.21 -12.21
N LEU A 135 12.83 9.40 -11.68
CA LEU A 135 12.28 10.66 -12.16
C LEU A 135 13.44 11.52 -12.69
N VAL A 136 13.23 12.21 -13.81
CA VAL A 136 14.17 13.18 -14.36
C VAL A 136 13.46 14.52 -14.37
N LEU A 137 14.03 15.50 -13.69
CA LEU A 137 13.51 16.86 -13.57
C LEU A 137 14.40 17.80 -14.37
N ARG A 138 13.79 18.60 -15.24
CA ARG A 138 14.46 19.57 -16.09
C ARG A 138 14.18 20.99 -15.56
N PRO A 139 15.20 21.67 -14.99
CA PRO A 139 15.05 23.04 -14.51
C PRO A 139 14.45 23.96 -15.58
N GLY A 140 13.42 24.73 -15.20
CA GLY A 140 12.72 25.67 -16.09
C GLY A 140 11.70 25.04 -17.06
N VAL A 141 11.58 23.70 -17.09
CA VAL A 141 10.56 22.98 -17.87
C VAL A 141 9.59 22.27 -16.94
N ASP A 142 10.10 21.48 -16.01
CA ASP A 142 9.29 20.73 -15.04
C ASP A 142 8.90 21.63 -13.86
N THR A 143 7.72 21.39 -13.30
CA THR A 143 7.19 22.11 -12.14
C THR A 143 7.03 21.19 -10.93
N SER A 144 6.73 21.78 -9.78
CA SER A 144 6.43 21.07 -8.53
C SER A 144 5.24 20.10 -8.68
N ASP A 145 4.35 20.32 -9.66
CA ASP A 145 3.25 19.40 -9.99
C ASP A 145 3.77 18.06 -10.55
N THR A 146 4.86 18.06 -11.31
CA THR A 146 5.49 16.83 -11.83
C THR A 146 5.98 15.96 -10.67
N ILE A 147 6.57 16.58 -9.65
CA ILE A 147 7.04 15.91 -8.43
C ILE A 147 5.86 15.32 -7.67
N PHE A 148 4.81 16.13 -7.45
CA PHE A 148 3.60 15.71 -6.75
C PHE A 148 2.96 14.49 -7.46
N ALA A 149 2.72 14.58 -8.77
CA ALA A 149 2.09 13.52 -9.54
C ALA A 149 2.93 12.22 -9.55
N PHE A 150 4.25 12.32 -9.65
CA PHE A 150 5.14 11.16 -9.57
C PHE A 150 5.06 10.49 -8.19
N MET A 151 5.23 11.26 -7.11
CA MET A 151 5.29 10.73 -5.75
C MET A 151 3.94 10.21 -5.27
N GLU A 152 2.82 10.83 -5.65
CA GLU A 152 1.48 10.36 -5.32
C GLU A 152 1.19 9.01 -6.01
N LYS A 153 1.49 8.93 -7.32
CA LYS A 153 1.33 7.69 -8.10
C LYS A 153 2.20 6.57 -7.55
N GLN A 154 3.47 6.86 -7.27
CA GLN A 154 4.40 5.84 -6.76
C GLN A 154 4.10 5.45 -5.31
N GLY A 155 3.78 6.42 -4.45
CA GLY A 155 3.37 6.17 -3.07
C GLY A 155 2.14 5.27 -2.97
N ALA A 156 1.13 5.50 -3.83
CA ALA A 156 -0.05 4.64 -3.91
C ALA A 156 0.28 3.22 -4.39
N ALA A 157 1.16 3.09 -5.39
CA ALA A 157 1.60 1.80 -5.92
C ALA A 157 2.42 0.98 -4.90
N TRP A 158 3.28 1.67 -4.14
CA TRP A 158 4.13 1.09 -3.11
C TRP A 158 3.37 0.81 -1.80
N GLY A 159 2.22 1.47 -1.59
CA GLY A 159 1.46 1.37 -0.35
C GLY A 159 2.12 2.10 0.82
N ALA A 160 2.93 3.11 0.54
CA ALA A 160 3.62 3.92 1.54
C ALA A 160 2.62 4.75 2.38
N ARG A 161 3.02 5.13 3.59
CA ARG A 161 2.20 5.93 4.52
C ARG A 161 2.07 7.33 3.93
N ARG A 162 0.86 7.89 4.03
CA ARG A 162 0.55 9.20 3.44
C ARG A 162 1.43 10.31 4.00
N GLU A 163 1.81 10.25 5.28
CA GLU A 163 2.72 11.20 5.92
C GLU A 163 4.13 11.17 5.30
N VAL A 164 4.67 9.97 5.06
CA VAL A 164 6.00 9.77 4.46
C VAL A 164 6.03 10.33 3.04
N ILE A 165 5.00 10.08 2.24
CA ILE A 165 4.89 10.61 0.87
C ILE A 165 4.75 12.14 0.90
N TYR A 166 3.99 12.69 1.84
CA TYR A 166 3.87 14.15 1.99
C TYR A 166 5.23 14.79 2.34
N HIS A 167 5.97 14.22 3.29
CA HIS A 167 7.31 14.69 3.64
C HIS A 167 8.30 14.58 2.47
N ALA A 168 8.25 13.48 1.72
CA ALA A 168 9.09 13.29 0.55
C ALA A 168 8.77 14.27 -0.58
N ILE A 169 7.49 14.56 -0.83
CA ILE A 169 7.07 15.61 -1.77
C ILE A 169 7.60 16.97 -1.31
N ALA A 170 7.37 17.35 -0.05
CA ALA A 170 7.80 18.64 0.48
C ALA A 170 9.32 18.81 0.38
N ALA A 171 10.09 17.81 0.80
CA ALA A 171 11.56 17.83 0.72
C ALA A 171 12.08 17.92 -0.72
N LEU A 172 11.51 17.14 -1.65
CA LEU A 172 11.96 17.11 -3.03
C LEU A 172 11.58 18.39 -3.81
N THR A 173 10.39 18.94 -3.55
CA THR A 173 9.96 20.23 -4.11
C THR A 173 10.85 21.36 -3.63
N GLU A 174 11.06 21.48 -2.32
CA GLU A 174 11.92 22.51 -1.74
C GLU A 174 13.35 22.43 -2.29
N PHE A 175 13.87 21.21 -2.45
CA PHE A 175 15.17 20.95 -3.06
C PHE A 175 15.21 21.40 -4.52
N TYR A 176 14.22 20.99 -5.33
CA TYR A 176 14.16 21.31 -6.75
C TYR A 176 14.04 22.81 -7.00
N GLU A 177 13.19 23.50 -6.24
CA GLU A 177 12.99 24.94 -6.33
C GLU A 177 14.27 25.69 -5.92
N SER A 178 14.93 25.27 -4.84
CA SER A 178 16.20 25.87 -4.39
C SER A 178 17.32 25.73 -5.42
N VAL A 179 17.50 24.52 -5.98
CA VAL A 179 18.53 24.24 -6.97
C VAL A 179 18.27 24.98 -8.29
N SER A 180 17.00 25.10 -8.68
CA SER A 180 16.59 25.83 -9.89
C SER A 180 16.73 27.34 -9.71
N PHE A 181 16.31 27.88 -8.56
CA PHE A 181 16.33 29.31 -8.28
C PHE A 181 17.75 29.90 -8.26
N LEU A 182 18.70 29.20 -7.66
CA LEU A 182 20.12 29.61 -7.65
C LEU A 182 20.92 29.13 -8.86
N ASN A 183 20.28 28.47 -9.84
CA ASN A 183 20.95 27.86 -11.00
C ASN A 183 22.13 26.96 -10.60
N LEU A 184 21.98 26.19 -9.51
CA LEU A 184 23.02 25.31 -8.99
C LEU A 184 23.22 24.08 -9.90
N ALA A 185 22.18 23.64 -10.59
CA ALA A 185 22.23 22.53 -11.53
C ALA A 185 22.56 22.98 -12.96
N ARG A 186 23.60 22.37 -13.52
CA ARG A 186 23.95 22.41 -14.95
C ARG A 186 23.32 21.19 -15.63
N GLY A 187 22.05 21.30 -16.02
CA GLY A 187 21.29 20.27 -16.74
C GLY A 187 20.27 19.53 -15.86
N ASP A 188 19.91 18.33 -16.28
CA ASP A 188 18.84 17.53 -15.67
C ASP A 188 19.21 17.05 -14.25
N ILE A 189 18.21 17.06 -13.37
CA ILE A 189 18.27 16.53 -12.01
C ILE A 189 17.62 15.14 -12.04
N THR A 190 18.40 14.09 -11.75
CA THR A 190 17.90 12.72 -11.69
C THR A 190 17.55 12.37 -10.25
N VAL A 191 16.36 11.81 -10.03
CA VAL A 191 15.89 11.33 -8.73
C VAL A 191 15.59 9.84 -8.85
N ASP A 192 16.42 9.01 -8.24
CA ASP A 192 16.15 7.57 -8.08
C ASP A 192 15.44 7.35 -6.74
N ALA A 193 14.12 7.19 -6.77
CA ALA A 193 13.31 6.91 -5.60
C ALA A 193 13.18 5.38 -5.41
N SER A 194 13.42 4.89 -4.20
CA SER A 194 13.31 3.48 -3.86
C SER A 194 12.56 3.27 -2.57
N PHE A 195 11.63 2.32 -2.59
CA PHE A 195 10.86 1.97 -1.42
C PHE A 195 11.07 0.49 -1.09
N ASP A 196 11.59 0.23 0.11
CA ASP A 196 11.39 -1.06 0.77
C ASP A 196 10.27 -0.90 1.81
N GLU A 197 9.70 -2.00 2.30
CA GLU A 197 8.56 -1.99 3.22
C GLU A 197 8.73 -1.08 4.46
N PHE A 198 9.95 -0.69 4.79
CA PHE A 198 10.28 0.09 5.98
C PHE A 198 10.90 1.46 5.67
N ASN A 199 11.38 1.68 4.45
CA ASN A 199 12.16 2.87 4.11
C ASN A 199 11.78 3.39 2.73
N LEU A 200 11.64 4.71 2.65
CA LEU A 200 11.68 5.44 1.39
C LEU A 200 13.02 6.14 1.28
N ASP A 201 13.77 5.84 0.24
CA ASP A 201 15.03 6.51 -0.10
C ASP A 201 14.87 7.27 -1.40
N MET A 202 15.44 8.47 -1.49
CA MET A 202 15.55 9.23 -2.72
C MET A 202 17.00 9.63 -2.95
N ASP A 203 17.57 9.18 -4.06
CA ASP A 203 18.93 9.48 -4.47
C ASP A 203 18.90 10.50 -5.61
N ILE A 204 19.22 11.74 -5.26
CA ILE A 204 19.14 12.89 -6.15
C ILE A 204 20.54 13.19 -6.68
N GLN A 205 20.67 13.29 -8.00
CA GLN A 205 21.95 13.49 -8.68
C GLN A 205 21.82 14.61 -9.71
N TYR A 206 22.77 15.55 -9.68
CA TYR A 206 22.85 16.64 -10.65
C TYR A 206 24.30 17.09 -10.84
N ALA A 207 24.62 17.66 -12.00
CA ALA A 207 25.91 18.30 -12.23
C ALA A 207 25.84 19.76 -11.78
N GLY A 208 26.87 20.29 -11.13
CA GLY A 208 26.93 21.69 -10.72
C GLY A 208 27.38 21.88 -9.27
N SER A 209 26.83 22.90 -8.60
CA SER A 209 27.27 23.34 -7.28
C SER A 209 26.44 22.70 -6.16
N PRO A 210 27.05 22.29 -5.02
CA PRO A 210 26.32 21.68 -3.92
C PRO A 210 25.37 22.67 -3.25
N MET A 211 24.17 22.22 -2.90
CA MET A 211 23.25 22.95 -2.03
C MET A 211 23.70 22.83 -0.57
N GLU A 212 23.51 23.90 0.21
CA GLU A 212 23.81 23.93 1.64
C GLU A 212 22.62 23.45 2.49
N PHE A 213 22.91 22.70 3.56
CA PHE A 213 21.92 22.18 4.52
C PHE A 213 22.32 22.57 5.95
N PRO A 214 22.01 23.81 6.40
CA PRO A 214 22.45 24.31 7.69
C PRO A 214 21.66 23.73 8.87
N ALA A 215 22.35 23.27 9.92
CA ALA A 215 21.74 22.63 11.10
C ALA A 215 20.84 23.57 11.92
N GLU A 216 21.15 24.87 11.91
CA GLU A 216 20.42 25.89 12.63
C GLU A 216 19.63 26.77 11.67
N ARG A 217 18.49 27.28 12.17
CA ARG A 217 17.65 28.19 11.40
C ARG A 217 18.40 29.52 11.19
N PRO A 218 18.48 30.05 9.96
CA PRO A 218 19.03 31.38 9.72
C PRO A 218 18.29 32.44 10.54
N SER A 219 19.03 33.44 11.03
CA SER A 219 18.45 34.50 11.87
C SER A 219 17.57 35.46 11.05
N GLU A 220 16.54 36.07 11.67
CA GLU A 220 15.62 36.99 10.97
C GLU A 220 16.33 38.18 10.31
N GLY A 221 17.45 38.65 10.87
CA GLY A 221 18.25 39.72 10.30
C GLY A 221 19.03 39.34 9.05
N GLU A 222 19.41 38.07 8.88
CA GLU A 222 20.14 37.55 7.70
C GLU A 222 19.19 37.24 6.54
N LEU A 223 17.91 36.98 6.81
CA LEU A 223 16.90 36.67 5.80
C LEU A 223 16.50 37.88 4.96
N ILE A 224 16.71 39.10 5.49
CA ILE A 224 16.30 40.35 4.83
C ILE A 224 17.39 40.87 3.86
N SER A 225 18.65 40.43 4.03
CA SER A 225 19.80 41.05 3.36
C SER A 225 20.37 40.28 2.16
N ASP A 226 20.12 38.97 2.04
CA ASP A 226 20.78 38.14 1.02
C ASP A 226 19.84 37.05 0.46
N THR A 227 19.68 37.02 -0.86
CA THR A 227 18.89 36.01 -1.59
C THR A 227 19.40 34.59 -1.34
N THR A 228 20.67 34.45 -0.99
CA THR A 228 21.31 33.18 -0.61
C THR A 228 20.78 32.65 0.73
N THR A 229 20.31 33.52 1.64
CA THR A 229 19.75 33.13 2.94
C THR A 229 18.39 32.46 2.81
N THR A 230 17.59 32.81 1.81
CA THR A 230 16.33 32.12 1.51
C THR A 230 16.57 30.64 1.22
N VAL A 231 17.62 30.30 0.47
CA VAL A 231 17.98 28.91 0.20
C VAL A 231 18.55 28.19 1.41
N LYS A 232 19.22 28.91 2.32
CA LYS A 232 19.62 28.34 3.61
C LYS A 232 18.40 27.96 4.47
N LEU A 233 17.33 28.75 4.41
CA LEU A 233 16.06 28.39 5.06
C LEU A 233 15.43 27.16 4.40
N SER A 234 15.42 27.09 3.06
CA SER A 234 14.98 25.91 2.32
C SER A 234 15.76 24.65 2.69
N GLY A 235 17.09 24.74 2.75
CA GLY A 235 17.98 23.66 3.22
C GLY A 235 17.68 23.21 4.66
N PHE A 236 17.39 24.16 5.55
CA PHE A 236 16.95 23.87 6.92
C PHE A 236 15.59 23.18 6.97
N MET A 237 14.62 23.62 6.15
CA MET A 237 13.28 23.02 6.07
C MET A 237 13.33 21.58 5.55
N ILE A 238 14.17 21.29 4.55
CA ILE A 238 14.39 19.92 4.05
C ILE A 238 14.83 18.99 5.19
N MET A 239 15.73 19.45 6.07
CA MET A 239 16.17 18.65 7.22
C MET A 239 15.10 18.42 8.29
N ARG A 240 13.97 19.14 8.23
CA ARG A 240 12.80 18.88 9.09
C ARG A 240 11.84 17.87 8.48
N TYR A 241 11.93 17.62 7.18
CA TYR A 241 11.10 16.62 6.49
C TYR A 241 11.77 15.26 6.35
N VAL A 242 13.11 15.24 6.31
CA VAL A 242 13.90 14.03 6.06
C VAL A 242 14.47 13.50 7.38
N ASP A 243 14.35 12.20 7.64
CA ASP A 243 14.91 11.58 8.86
C ASP A 243 16.44 11.52 8.82
N ARG A 244 17.01 11.20 7.64
CA ARG A 244 18.46 11.20 7.41
C ARG A 244 18.82 11.78 6.05
N LEU A 245 19.76 12.73 6.05
CA LEU A 245 20.27 13.38 4.83
C LEU A 245 21.77 13.12 4.69
N ARG A 246 22.22 12.78 3.48
CA ARG A 246 23.65 12.69 3.14
C ARG A 246 23.94 13.40 1.83
N THR A 247 25.03 14.15 1.80
CA THR A 247 25.52 14.82 0.59
C THR A 247 26.89 14.28 0.22
N GLU A 248 27.11 14.02 -1.07
CA GLU A 248 28.37 13.55 -1.63
C GLU A 248 28.68 14.40 -2.87
N LEU A 249 29.90 14.96 -2.95
CA LEU A 249 30.41 15.64 -4.13
C LEU A 249 31.47 14.77 -4.79
N LYS A 250 31.27 14.40 -6.05
CA LYS A 250 32.23 13.60 -6.83
C LYS A 250 32.53 14.29 -8.16
N GLY A 251 33.62 15.03 -8.21
CA GLY A 251 33.95 15.90 -9.35
C GLY A 251 32.92 17.03 -9.46
N GLU A 252 32.34 17.22 -10.64
CA GLU A 252 31.25 18.19 -10.86
C GLU A 252 29.85 17.62 -10.58
N ARG A 253 29.74 16.39 -10.09
CA ARG A 253 28.44 15.77 -9.76
C ARG A 253 28.16 15.83 -8.27
N CYS A 254 27.04 16.45 -7.94
CA CYS A 254 26.45 16.46 -6.61
C CYS A 254 25.47 15.29 -6.48
N ARG A 255 25.52 14.62 -5.34
CA ARG A 255 24.58 13.57 -4.95
C ARG A 255 24.02 13.87 -3.57
N VAL A 256 22.70 13.86 -3.44
CA VAL A 256 21.99 14.12 -2.20
C VAL A 256 21.03 12.97 -1.95
N LYS A 257 21.15 12.33 -0.79
CA LYS A 257 20.32 11.20 -0.39
C LYS A 257 19.36 11.65 0.70
N PHE A 258 18.07 11.53 0.44
CA PHE A 258 17.03 11.65 1.45
C PHE A 258 16.56 10.27 1.86
N HIS A 259 16.37 10.09 3.16
CA HIS A 259 15.90 8.84 3.74
C HIS A 259 14.76 9.15 4.71
N PHE A 260 13.68 8.38 4.57
CA PHE A 260 12.48 8.48 5.40
C PHE A 260 12.14 7.12 5.99
N ASP A 261 11.93 7.08 7.30
CA ASP A 261 11.45 5.91 8.03
C ASP A 261 9.94 5.76 7.80
N HIS A 262 9.51 4.56 7.38
CA HIS A 262 8.11 4.29 6.99
C HIS A 262 7.29 3.51 8.03
#